data_AF-A0A3Q2EI87-F1
#
_entry.id   AF-A0A3Q2EI87-F1
#
_cell.length_a   1.000
_cell.length_b   1.000
_cell.length_c   1.000
_cell.angle_alpha   90.00
_cell.angle_beta   90.00
_cell.angle_gamma   90.00
#
_symmetry.space_group_name_H-M   'P 1'
#
loop_
_entity.id
_entity.type
_entity.pdbx_description
1 polymer ?
#
loop_
_entity_poly.entity_id
_entity_poly.type
_entity_poly.pdbx_seq_one_letter_code
_entity_poly.pdbx_strand_id
1 'polypeptide(L)'
;MERKYNTLDLPKCAELIKGLDLLYQPEVVRLYLSLLTCSHNHNTLEAAAGALQNLAAGHWAWSSYIRATVRKEKGLPVLVELLRSDVDKVVRAVAIALRNLAIDRRNKDLIGNYALRDLVANLPCGQQHPVKNLEGDTVLSILNTIYEIITDNPENARVLIQGHAVQKLVAINKSSQSARETKAASHVLQTIWAYKELRHTLIKAGWNKSHFKMMTYIMNHQDSLLVFLTVNDLFFLTQAISERKHFIRAGRPAVGLMDNKPPPLDSWV
;
A
#
# COMPACT_ATOMS: atom_id res chain seq x y z
N MET A 1 24.58 -5.36 -9.32
CA MET A 1 25.24 -4.33 -8.49
C MET A 1 24.15 -3.50 -7.81
N GLU A 2 23.91 -3.72 -6.52
CA GLU A 2 22.95 -2.93 -5.73
C GLU A 2 23.56 -1.56 -5.36
N ARG A 3 23.00 -0.47 -5.89
CA ARG A 3 23.34 0.88 -5.41
C ARG A 3 22.67 1.09 -4.04
N LYS A 4 23.47 1.05 -2.98
CA LYS A 4 23.06 1.42 -1.61
C LYS A 4 22.74 2.92 -1.54
N TYR A 5 21.46 3.28 -1.53
CA TYR A 5 20.96 4.66 -1.34
C TYR A 5 20.96 5.13 0.12
N ASN A 6 21.92 4.68 0.94
CA ASN A 6 21.86 4.83 2.40
C ASN A 6 22.10 6.26 2.92
N THR A 7 22.53 7.18 2.07
CA THR A 7 22.80 8.58 2.42
C THR A 7 22.50 9.49 1.23
N LEU A 8 21.25 9.48 0.77
CA LEU A 8 20.79 10.41 -0.24
C LEU A 8 20.62 11.79 0.40
N ASP A 9 21.67 12.61 0.35
CA ASP A 9 21.50 14.06 0.39
C ASP A 9 20.51 14.44 -0.71
N LEU A 10 19.51 15.26 -0.36
CA LEU A 10 18.55 15.78 -1.33
C LEU A 10 19.36 16.43 -2.47
N PRO A 11 19.04 16.15 -3.75
CA PRO A 11 19.73 16.81 -4.85
C PRO A 11 19.64 18.32 -4.63
N LYS A 12 20.79 18.97 -4.43
CA LYS A 12 20.87 20.43 -4.35
C LYS A 12 20.51 20.95 -5.73
N CYS A 13 19.27 21.42 -5.91
CA CYS A 13 18.80 21.89 -7.20
C CYS A 13 19.37 23.30 -7.45
N ALA A 14 20.37 23.38 -8.33
CA ALA A 14 20.97 24.63 -8.79
C ALA A 14 20.19 25.27 -9.96
N GLU A 15 19.19 24.57 -10.52
CA GLU A 15 18.37 25.02 -11.64
C GLU A 15 16.91 25.22 -11.22
N LEU A 16 16.24 26.20 -11.83
CA LEU A 16 14.85 26.53 -11.56
C LEU A 16 13.96 25.38 -12.07
N ILE A 17 13.43 24.58 -11.14
CA ILE A 17 12.51 23.47 -11.43
C ILE A 17 11.22 24.04 -12.03
N LYS A 18 10.78 23.52 -13.17
CA LYS A 18 9.62 24.04 -13.92
C LYS A 18 8.76 22.90 -14.47
N GLY A 19 7.51 23.23 -14.78
CA GLY A 19 6.60 22.33 -15.48
C GLY A 19 6.31 21.05 -14.69
N LEU A 20 6.37 19.90 -15.37
CA LEU A 20 6.03 18.60 -14.80
C LEU A 20 6.98 18.14 -13.68
N ASP A 21 8.21 18.68 -13.67
CA ASP A 21 9.21 18.28 -12.69
C ASP A 21 8.82 18.65 -11.27
N LEU A 22 7.96 19.66 -11.11
CA LEU A 22 7.39 20.09 -9.84
C LEU A 22 6.57 18.99 -9.16
N LEU A 23 5.99 18.05 -9.91
CA LEU A 23 5.03 17.06 -9.36
C LEU A 23 5.69 16.04 -8.44
N TYR A 24 6.98 15.76 -8.63
CA TYR A 24 7.70 14.71 -7.90
C TYR A 24 8.85 15.25 -7.04
N GLN A 25 8.92 16.58 -6.87
CA GLN A 25 9.89 17.17 -5.97
C GLN A 25 9.55 16.85 -4.50
N PRO A 26 10.55 16.52 -3.66
CA PRO A 26 10.36 16.23 -2.25
C PRO A 26 9.53 17.28 -1.49
N GLU A 27 9.60 18.54 -1.88
CA GLU A 27 8.88 19.66 -1.29
C GLU A 27 7.36 19.48 -1.34
N VAL A 28 6.82 18.79 -2.37
CA VAL A 28 5.38 18.55 -2.48
C VAL A 28 4.85 17.69 -1.33
N VAL A 29 5.71 16.91 -0.69
CA VAL A 29 5.34 16.08 0.47
C VAL A 29 4.76 16.95 1.57
N ARG A 30 5.37 18.10 1.89
CA ARG A 30 4.86 19.00 2.94
C ARG A 30 3.48 19.55 2.61
N LEU A 31 3.21 19.83 1.33
CA LEU A 31 1.89 20.31 0.89
C LEU A 31 0.83 19.23 1.11
N TYR A 32 1.10 17.99 0.68
CA TYR A 32 0.16 16.89 0.89
C TYR A 32 -0.01 16.54 2.37
N LEU A 33 1.05 16.56 3.18
CA LEU A 33 0.95 16.35 4.63
C LEU A 33 0.15 17.45 5.32
N SER A 34 0.27 18.71 4.88
CA SER A 34 -0.56 19.80 5.37
C SER A 34 -2.04 19.57 5.05
N LEU A 35 -2.37 19.11 3.84
CA LEU A 35 -3.75 18.75 3.50
C LEU A 35 -4.27 17.59 4.35
N LEU A 36 -3.44 16.56 4.57
CA LEU A 36 -3.80 15.39 5.38
C LEU A 36 -4.02 15.73 6.86
N THR A 37 -3.32 16.75 7.37
CA THR A 37 -3.42 17.17 8.77
C THR A 37 -4.56 18.17 8.99
N CYS A 38 -4.78 19.09 8.06
CA CYS A 38 -5.69 20.23 8.27
C CYS A 38 -7.09 20.06 7.67
N SER A 39 -7.28 19.11 6.75
CA SER A 39 -8.56 18.96 6.03
C SER A 39 -9.53 18.04 6.76
N HIS A 40 -10.80 18.45 6.85
CA HIS A 40 -11.92 17.59 7.24
C HIS A 40 -12.68 17.02 6.03
N ASN A 41 -12.29 17.39 4.80
CA ASN A 41 -12.95 16.91 3.59
C ASN A 41 -12.36 15.56 3.18
N HIS A 42 -13.17 14.50 3.24
CA HIS A 42 -12.73 13.14 2.91
C HIS A 42 -12.23 12.97 1.48
N ASN A 43 -12.72 13.76 0.52
CA ASN A 43 -12.20 13.75 -0.86
C ASN A 43 -10.79 14.33 -0.92
N THR A 44 -10.52 15.39 -0.16
CA THR A 44 -9.19 15.99 -0.06
C THR A 44 -8.19 15.05 0.61
N LEU A 45 -8.60 14.40 1.70
CA LEU A 45 -7.78 13.41 2.39
C LEU A 45 -7.44 12.22 1.49
N GLU A 46 -8.44 11.65 0.81
CA GLU A 46 -8.25 10.58 -0.16
C GLU A 46 -7.30 11.00 -1.30
N ALA A 47 -7.51 12.19 -1.87
CA ALA A 47 -6.69 12.68 -2.98
C ALA A 47 -5.24 12.94 -2.56
N ALA A 48 -5.01 13.54 -1.38
CA ALA A 48 -3.68 13.79 -0.86
C ALA A 48 -2.93 12.48 -0.53
N ALA A 49 -3.62 11.51 0.08
CA ALA A 49 -3.06 10.18 0.34
C ALA A 49 -2.77 9.44 -0.98
N GLY A 50 -3.66 9.54 -1.96
CA GLY A 50 -3.48 8.98 -3.30
C GLY A 50 -2.33 9.61 -4.09
N ALA A 51 -2.07 10.92 -3.90
CA ALA A 51 -0.90 11.57 -4.48
C ALA A 51 0.39 11.02 -3.88
N LEU A 52 0.49 10.92 -2.54
CA LEU A 52 1.64 10.32 -1.87
C LEU A 52 1.83 8.85 -2.25
N GLN A 53 0.74 8.09 -2.40
CA GLN A 53 0.76 6.72 -2.91
C GLN A 53 1.46 6.66 -4.28
N ASN A 54 1.04 7.49 -5.23
CA ASN A 54 1.61 7.51 -6.58
C ASN A 54 3.09 7.92 -6.55
N LEU A 55 3.42 8.95 -5.78
CA LEU A 55 4.79 9.47 -5.68
C LEU A 55 5.75 8.53 -4.95
N ALA A 56 5.25 7.63 -4.10
CA ALA A 56 6.07 6.64 -3.40
C ALA A 56 6.22 5.32 -4.19
N ALA A 57 5.54 5.16 -5.33
CA ALA A 57 5.47 3.90 -6.07
C ALA A 57 6.74 3.60 -6.88
N GLY A 58 7.12 2.33 -6.98
CA GLY A 58 8.24 1.87 -7.81
C GLY A 58 9.65 2.15 -7.25
N HIS A 59 10.66 1.77 -8.04
CA HIS A 59 12.08 1.70 -7.62
C HIS A 59 12.98 2.76 -8.26
N TRP A 60 12.41 3.89 -8.70
CA TRP A 60 13.18 5.02 -9.23
C TRP A 60 13.64 5.99 -8.13
N ALA A 61 14.62 6.83 -8.46
CA ALA A 61 15.30 7.71 -7.50
C ALA A 61 14.34 8.66 -6.77
N TRP A 62 13.40 9.27 -7.49
CA TRP A 62 12.44 10.22 -6.91
C TRP A 62 11.48 9.56 -5.92
N SER A 63 10.96 8.36 -6.20
CA SER A 63 10.19 7.62 -5.18
C SER A 63 11.01 7.32 -3.93
N SER A 64 12.30 7.02 -4.06
CA SER A 64 13.17 6.83 -2.89
C SER A 64 13.33 8.13 -2.10
N TYR A 65 13.51 9.28 -2.76
CA TYR A 65 13.54 10.58 -2.09
C TYR A 65 12.21 10.89 -1.41
N ILE A 66 11.08 10.69 -2.09
CA ILE A 66 9.74 10.91 -1.52
C ILE A 66 9.51 10.05 -0.27
N ARG A 67 9.82 8.74 -0.33
CA ARG A 67 9.71 7.84 0.84
C ARG A 67 10.56 8.32 2.01
N ALA A 68 11.78 8.78 1.74
CA ALA A 68 12.66 9.32 2.76
C ALA A 68 12.14 10.65 3.34
N THR A 69 11.60 11.53 2.50
CA THR A 69 11.07 12.84 2.89
C THR A 69 9.79 12.70 3.71
N VAL A 70 8.86 11.82 3.34
CA VAL A 70 7.66 11.52 4.16
C VAL A 70 8.06 11.11 5.57
N ARG A 71 9.11 10.31 5.74
CA ARG A 71 9.63 9.96 7.07
C ARG A 71 10.24 11.15 7.79
N LYS A 72 11.10 11.93 7.13
CA LYS A 72 11.76 13.11 7.72
C LYS A 72 10.74 14.16 8.19
N GLU A 73 9.68 14.35 7.42
CA GLU A 73 8.57 15.28 7.68
C GLU A 73 7.52 14.71 8.65
N LYS A 74 7.83 13.61 9.36
CA LYS A 74 6.92 12.93 10.31
C LYS A 74 5.54 12.58 9.71
N GLY A 75 5.49 12.28 8.42
CA GLY A 75 4.26 11.93 7.71
C GLY A 75 3.73 10.53 8.02
N LEU A 76 4.58 9.60 8.51
CA LEU A 76 4.13 8.24 8.84
C LEU A 76 3.07 8.23 9.95
N PRO A 77 3.27 8.90 11.12
CA PRO A 77 2.20 9.03 12.12
C PRO A 77 0.90 9.64 11.59
N VAL A 78 0.97 10.68 10.73
CA VAL A 78 -0.22 11.32 10.14
C VAL A 78 -1.04 10.32 9.32
N LEU A 79 -0.37 9.53 8.48
CA LEU A 79 -1.03 8.47 7.71
C LEU A 79 -1.61 7.39 8.63
N VAL A 80 -0.90 6.99 9.68
CA VAL A 80 -1.39 5.99 10.64
C VAL A 80 -2.64 6.47 11.39
N GLU A 81 -2.71 7.75 11.74
CA GLU A 81 -3.92 8.33 12.35
C GLU A 81 -5.12 8.23 11.40
N LEU A 82 -4.93 8.50 10.11
CA LEU A 82 -5.98 8.42 9.11
C LEU A 82 -6.48 6.99 8.83
N LEU A 83 -5.71 5.93 9.17
CA LEU A 83 -6.25 4.55 9.18
C LEU A 83 -7.42 4.38 10.16
N ARG A 84 -7.54 5.28 11.15
CA ARG A 84 -8.65 5.26 12.12
C ARG A 84 -9.90 5.99 11.61
N SER A 85 -9.87 6.60 10.42
CA SER A 85 -11.07 7.17 9.79
C SER A 85 -12.17 6.13 9.57
N ASP A 86 -13.44 6.53 9.67
CA ASP A 86 -14.59 5.69 9.34
C ASP A 86 -14.91 5.70 7.83
N VAL A 87 -14.12 6.42 7.03
CA VAL A 87 -14.35 6.58 5.60
C VAL A 87 -13.50 5.58 4.82
N ASP A 88 -14.16 4.57 4.25
CA ASP A 88 -13.52 3.45 3.54
C ASP A 88 -12.45 3.90 2.53
N LYS A 89 -12.78 4.84 1.65
CA LYS A 89 -11.85 5.33 0.61
C LYS A 89 -10.60 6.03 1.16
N VAL A 90 -10.71 6.69 2.31
CA VAL A 90 -9.57 7.31 3.00
C VAL A 90 -8.68 6.20 3.57
N VAL A 91 -9.27 5.25 4.30
CA VAL A 91 -8.55 4.09 4.84
C VAL A 91 -7.83 3.32 3.74
N ARG A 92 -8.49 3.12 2.59
CA ARG A 92 -7.91 2.45 1.43
C ARG A 92 -6.71 3.21 0.86
N ALA A 93 -6.88 4.50 0.55
CA ALA A 93 -5.81 5.31 -0.02
C ALA A 93 -4.58 5.35 0.91
N VAL A 94 -4.82 5.50 2.21
CA VAL A 94 -3.79 5.51 3.25
C VAL A 94 -3.08 4.16 3.38
N ALA A 95 -3.82 3.05 3.38
CA ALA A 95 -3.23 1.70 3.43
C ALA A 95 -2.28 1.49 2.24
N ILE A 96 -2.72 1.83 1.03
CA ILE A 96 -1.88 1.65 -0.16
C ILE A 96 -0.68 2.61 -0.14
N ALA A 97 -0.85 3.85 0.35
CA ALA A 97 0.27 4.77 0.54
C ALA A 97 1.31 4.20 1.52
N LEU A 98 0.87 3.69 2.68
CA LEU A 98 1.75 3.04 3.67
C LEU A 98 2.47 1.82 3.09
N ARG A 99 1.79 1.01 2.26
CA ARG A 99 2.42 -0.11 1.54
C ARG A 99 3.58 0.35 0.66
N ASN A 100 3.36 1.39 -0.15
CA ASN A 100 4.40 1.92 -1.03
C ASN A 100 5.54 2.56 -0.22
N LEU A 101 5.22 3.23 0.89
CA LEU A 101 6.22 3.81 1.79
C LEU A 101 7.08 2.73 2.46
N ALA A 102 6.50 1.56 2.77
CA ALA A 102 7.18 0.42 3.37
C ALA A 102 8.17 -0.29 2.43
N ILE A 103 8.21 0.04 1.13
CA ILE A 103 9.28 -0.41 0.22
C ILE A 103 10.67 0.04 0.74
N ASP A 104 10.74 1.21 1.37
CA ASP A 104 11.96 1.66 2.05
C ASP A 104 12.09 0.94 3.40
N ARG A 105 13.23 0.25 3.62
CA ARG A 105 13.46 -0.58 4.81
C ARG A 105 13.30 0.18 6.14
N ARG A 106 13.81 1.41 6.21
CA ARG A 106 13.71 2.23 7.44
C ARG A 106 12.26 2.67 7.68
N ASN A 107 11.49 2.93 6.63
CA ASN A 107 10.04 3.15 6.76
C ASN A 107 9.32 1.86 7.20
N LYS A 108 9.69 0.71 6.64
CA LYS A 108 9.11 -0.60 6.97
C LYS A 108 9.18 -0.88 8.48
N ASP A 109 10.33 -0.63 9.11
CA ASP A 109 10.52 -0.80 10.55
C ASP A 109 9.63 0.16 11.37
N LEU A 110 9.57 1.44 10.98
CA LEU A 110 8.75 2.44 11.68
C LEU A 110 7.25 2.19 11.52
N ILE A 111 6.80 1.88 10.31
CA ILE A 111 5.40 1.55 10.01
C ILE A 111 5.00 0.30 10.77
N GLY A 112 5.89 -0.69 10.90
CA GLY A 112 5.68 -1.88 11.74
C GLY A 112 5.25 -1.52 13.17
N ASN A 113 5.99 -0.61 13.80
CA ASN A 113 5.71 -0.16 15.17
C ASN A 113 4.46 0.72 15.29
N TYR A 114 4.20 1.58 14.30
CA TYR A 114 3.10 2.54 14.38
C TYR A 114 1.76 1.96 13.92
N ALA A 115 1.75 1.18 12.84
CA ALA A 115 0.56 0.92 12.04
C ALA A 115 -0.03 -0.49 12.19
N LEU A 116 0.78 -1.51 12.53
CA LEU A 116 0.32 -2.91 12.48
C LEU A 116 -0.92 -3.16 13.35
N ARG A 117 -1.00 -2.55 14.53
CA ARG A 117 -2.18 -2.65 15.40
C ARG A 117 -3.42 -2.07 14.73
N ASP A 118 -3.33 -0.87 14.17
CA ASP A 118 -4.44 -0.18 13.52
C ASP A 118 -4.88 -0.89 12.21
N LEU A 119 -3.92 -1.43 11.44
CA LEU A 119 -4.20 -2.27 10.27
C LEU A 119 -4.95 -3.54 10.66
N VAL A 120 -4.51 -4.26 11.69
CA VAL A 120 -5.16 -5.49 12.17
C VAL A 120 -6.52 -5.20 12.81
N ALA A 121 -6.69 -4.04 13.45
CA ALA A 121 -7.98 -3.61 14.00
C ALA A 121 -9.03 -3.44 12.90
N ASN A 122 -8.64 -2.92 11.73
CA ASN A 122 -9.52 -2.74 10.58
C ASN A 122 -9.82 -4.04 9.81
N LEU A 123 -9.16 -5.16 10.09
CA LEU A 123 -9.49 -6.45 9.45
C LEU A 123 -10.80 -7.05 10.03
N PRO A 124 -11.67 -7.63 9.17
CA PRO A 124 -12.88 -8.30 9.62
C PRO A 124 -12.54 -9.54 10.47
N CYS A 125 -13.42 -9.88 11.43
CA CYS A 125 -13.24 -11.02 12.32
C CYS A 125 -14.52 -11.86 12.43
N GLY A 126 -14.69 -12.81 11.49
CA GLY A 126 -15.76 -13.81 11.56
C GLY A 126 -17.18 -13.20 11.67
N GLN A 127 -17.99 -13.73 12.59
CA GLN A 127 -19.38 -13.30 12.85
C GLN A 127 -19.49 -11.97 13.61
N GLN A 128 -18.38 -11.34 14.00
CA GLN A 128 -18.45 -10.00 14.55
C GLN A 128 -18.67 -9.03 13.38
N HIS A 129 -19.75 -8.25 13.45
CA HIS A 129 -19.93 -7.10 12.57
C HIS A 129 -18.61 -6.31 12.56
N PRO A 130 -18.04 -6.03 11.38
CA PRO A 130 -16.76 -5.38 11.32
C PRO A 130 -16.89 -4.02 12.02
N VAL A 131 -15.85 -3.63 12.78
CA VAL A 131 -15.83 -2.35 13.53
C VAL A 131 -16.15 -1.17 12.61
N LYS A 132 -15.82 -1.34 11.31
CA LYS A 132 -16.17 -0.46 10.20
C LYS A 132 -16.68 -1.31 9.05
N ASN A 133 -17.75 -0.89 8.36
CA ASN A 133 -18.20 -1.53 7.12
C ASN A 133 -17.23 -1.22 5.96
N LEU A 134 -16.03 -1.81 6.01
CA LEU A 134 -15.02 -1.68 4.97
C LEU A 134 -15.36 -2.58 3.79
N GLU A 135 -15.15 -2.08 2.60
CA GLU A 135 -15.33 -2.83 1.37
C GLU A 135 -14.20 -3.87 1.19
N GLY A 136 -14.47 -4.94 0.44
CA GLY A 136 -13.50 -6.03 0.23
C GLY A 136 -12.17 -5.55 -0.39
N ASP A 137 -12.20 -4.56 -1.27
CA ASP A 137 -10.98 -3.98 -1.85
C ASP A 137 -10.15 -3.18 -0.82
N THR A 138 -10.77 -2.62 0.22
CA THR A 138 -10.06 -2.01 1.36
C THR A 138 -9.42 -3.07 2.23
N VAL A 139 -10.14 -4.15 2.53
CA VAL A 139 -9.60 -5.32 3.24
C VAL A 139 -8.39 -5.88 2.50
N LEU A 140 -8.47 -6.03 1.17
CA LEU A 140 -7.34 -6.44 0.33
C LEU A 140 -6.16 -5.47 0.43
N SER A 141 -6.43 -4.18 0.42
CA SER A 141 -5.39 -3.15 0.55
C SER A 141 -4.67 -3.27 1.90
N ILE A 142 -5.40 -3.49 2.99
CA ILE A 142 -4.85 -3.71 4.33
C ILE A 142 -4.03 -5.00 4.39
N LEU A 143 -4.55 -6.13 3.89
CA LEU A 143 -3.82 -7.42 3.88
C LEU A 143 -2.51 -7.32 3.11
N ASN A 144 -2.53 -6.69 1.93
CA ASN A 144 -1.32 -6.48 1.13
C ASN A 144 -0.34 -5.51 1.79
N THR A 145 -0.84 -4.53 2.56
CA THR A 145 0.00 -3.62 3.34
C THR A 145 0.70 -4.36 4.47
N ILE A 146 -0.03 -5.20 5.21
CA ILE A 146 0.54 -6.06 6.25
C ILE A 146 1.61 -6.98 5.65
N TYR A 147 1.30 -7.63 4.52
CA TYR A 147 2.26 -8.49 3.80
C TYR A 147 3.56 -7.76 3.49
N GLU A 148 3.49 -6.55 2.92
CA GLU A 148 4.68 -5.75 2.60
C GLU A 148 5.50 -5.40 3.85
N ILE A 149 4.82 -5.03 4.94
CA ILE A 149 5.46 -4.64 6.22
C ILE A 149 6.22 -5.80 6.85
N ILE A 150 5.71 -7.04 6.75
CA ILE A 150 6.33 -8.22 7.34
C ILE A 150 7.32 -8.92 6.42
N THR A 151 7.24 -8.70 5.11
CA THR A 151 8.16 -9.33 4.14
C THR A 151 9.60 -8.89 4.40
N ASP A 152 10.49 -9.88 4.50
CA ASP A 152 11.89 -9.72 4.88
C ASP A 152 12.11 -8.98 6.22
N ASN A 153 11.12 -9.04 7.13
CA ASN A 153 11.15 -8.36 8.43
C ASN A 153 10.53 -9.22 9.56
N PRO A 154 11.31 -10.12 10.19
CA PRO A 154 10.80 -11.00 11.24
C PRO A 154 10.37 -10.25 12.51
N GLU A 155 10.96 -9.08 12.80
CA GLU A 155 10.58 -8.25 13.95
C GLU A 155 9.13 -7.78 13.82
N ASN A 156 8.77 -7.26 12.65
CA ASN A 156 7.40 -6.87 12.33
C ASN A 156 6.44 -8.07 12.36
N ALA A 157 6.87 -9.23 11.85
CA ALA A 157 6.08 -10.46 11.95
C ALA A 157 5.86 -10.86 13.43
N ARG A 158 6.84 -10.65 14.31
CA ARG A 158 6.70 -10.92 15.75
C ARG A 158 5.70 -9.98 16.41
N VAL A 159 5.73 -8.68 16.09
CA VAL A 159 4.73 -7.70 16.54
C VAL A 159 3.32 -8.15 16.12
N LEU A 160 3.17 -8.64 14.90
CA LEU A 160 1.90 -9.14 14.38
C LEU A 160 1.36 -10.35 15.18
N ILE A 161 2.24 -11.28 15.54
CA ILE A 161 1.88 -12.45 16.37
C ILE A 161 1.47 -12.01 17.77
N GLN A 162 2.23 -11.11 18.40
CA GLN A 162 1.95 -10.58 19.74
C GLN A 162 0.63 -9.79 19.77
N GLY A 163 0.28 -9.12 18.68
CA GLY A 163 -1.00 -8.43 18.50
C GLY A 163 -2.20 -9.33 18.18
N HIS A 164 -2.08 -10.65 18.36
CA HIS A 164 -3.13 -11.65 18.10
C HIS A 164 -3.71 -11.64 16.67
N ALA A 165 -2.99 -11.10 15.69
CA ALA A 165 -3.49 -10.97 14.31
C ALA A 165 -3.69 -12.33 13.62
N VAL A 166 -2.93 -13.35 14.01
CA VAL A 166 -2.96 -14.69 13.41
C VAL A 166 -4.38 -15.26 13.42
N GLN A 167 -5.13 -15.06 14.50
CA GLN A 167 -6.50 -15.54 14.61
C GLN A 167 -7.41 -14.90 13.55
N LYS A 168 -7.35 -13.57 13.39
CA LYS A 168 -8.13 -12.85 12.37
C LYS A 168 -7.75 -13.28 10.95
N LEU A 169 -6.45 -13.40 10.68
CA LEU A 169 -5.95 -13.82 9.36
C LEU A 169 -6.39 -15.25 9.01
N VAL A 170 -6.34 -16.18 9.96
CA VAL A 170 -6.83 -17.54 9.76
C VAL A 170 -8.35 -17.57 9.56
N ALA A 171 -9.11 -16.73 10.27
CA ALA A 171 -10.54 -16.60 10.04
C ALA A 171 -10.84 -16.14 8.61
N ILE A 172 -10.20 -15.06 8.14
CA ILE A 172 -10.35 -14.57 6.75
C ILE A 172 -9.99 -15.66 5.74
N ASN A 173 -8.86 -16.35 5.93
CA ASN A 173 -8.40 -17.42 5.03
C ASN A 173 -9.35 -18.63 4.99
N LYS A 174 -10.22 -18.81 5.99
CA LYS A 174 -11.17 -19.95 6.05
C LYS A 174 -12.60 -19.57 5.70
N SER A 175 -13.04 -18.36 6.02
CA SER A 175 -14.47 -17.98 5.96
C SER A 175 -14.78 -16.83 5.00
N SER A 176 -13.77 -16.18 4.40
CA SER A 176 -14.06 -15.13 3.42
C SER A 176 -14.69 -15.72 2.16
N GLN A 177 -15.73 -15.06 1.67
CA GLN A 177 -16.36 -15.36 0.39
C GLN A 177 -15.54 -14.84 -0.81
N SER A 178 -14.53 -13.99 -0.54
CA SER A 178 -13.66 -13.40 -1.56
C SER A 178 -12.39 -14.22 -1.72
N ALA A 179 -12.24 -14.89 -2.87
CA ALA A 179 -11.02 -15.64 -3.20
C ALA A 179 -9.75 -14.75 -3.15
N ARG A 180 -9.89 -13.46 -3.49
CA ARG A 180 -8.79 -12.48 -3.41
C ARG A 180 -8.34 -12.29 -1.95
N GLU A 181 -9.28 -12.16 -1.02
CA GLU A 181 -8.98 -11.94 0.40
C GLU A 181 -8.36 -13.20 1.02
N THR A 182 -8.93 -14.36 0.71
CA THR A 182 -8.38 -15.66 1.11
C THR A 182 -6.94 -15.83 0.64
N LYS A 183 -6.65 -15.51 -0.63
CA LYS A 183 -5.29 -15.57 -1.17
C LYS A 183 -4.33 -14.60 -0.47
N ALA A 184 -4.74 -13.35 -0.26
CA ALA A 184 -3.92 -12.34 0.40
C ALA A 184 -3.64 -12.70 1.87
N ALA A 185 -4.65 -13.15 2.62
CA ALA A 185 -4.50 -13.60 4.00
C ALA A 185 -3.58 -14.83 4.08
N SER A 186 -3.73 -15.79 3.15
CA SER A 186 -2.85 -16.95 3.03
C SER A 186 -1.38 -16.54 2.81
N HIS A 187 -1.11 -15.55 1.97
CA HIS A 187 0.26 -15.08 1.77
C HIS A 187 0.86 -14.49 3.06
N VAL A 188 0.12 -13.66 3.78
CA VAL A 188 0.57 -13.12 5.09
C VAL A 188 0.89 -14.26 6.06
N LEU A 189 -0.01 -15.24 6.17
CA LEU A 189 0.14 -16.42 7.02
C LEU A 189 1.38 -17.24 6.63
N GLN A 190 1.58 -17.51 5.34
CA GLN A 190 2.73 -18.25 4.86
C GLN A 190 4.05 -17.52 5.14
N THR A 191 4.11 -16.20 4.96
CA THR A 191 5.28 -15.39 5.30
C THR A 191 5.61 -15.50 6.79
N ILE A 192 4.61 -15.39 7.67
CA ILE A 192 4.80 -15.57 9.12
C ILE A 192 5.37 -16.96 9.44
N TRP A 193 4.82 -18.01 8.82
CA TRP A 193 5.26 -19.39 9.04
C TRP A 193 6.65 -19.70 8.45
N ALA A 194 7.09 -18.93 7.45
CA ALA A 194 8.41 -19.07 6.85
C ALA A 194 9.54 -18.73 7.86
N TYR A 195 9.29 -17.81 8.80
CA TYR A 195 10.23 -17.47 9.86
C TYR A 195 10.37 -18.59 10.89
N LYS A 196 11.45 -19.38 10.76
CA LYS A 196 11.73 -20.54 11.63
C LYS A 196 11.75 -20.17 13.12
N GLU A 197 12.30 -19.01 13.46
CA GLU A 197 12.39 -18.51 14.84
C GLU A 197 11.03 -18.18 15.48
N LEU A 198 10.00 -17.89 14.67
CA LEU A 198 8.65 -17.57 15.17
C LEU A 198 7.77 -18.81 15.34
N ARG A 199 8.17 -19.96 14.77
CA ARG A 199 7.36 -21.20 14.77
C ARG A 199 7.11 -21.72 16.17
N HIS A 200 8.09 -21.67 17.06
CA HIS A 200 7.92 -22.14 18.43
C HIS A 200 6.80 -21.38 19.14
N THR A 201 6.77 -20.04 19.00
CA THR A 201 5.71 -19.18 19.55
C THR A 201 4.35 -19.51 18.96
N LEU A 202 4.27 -19.72 17.64
CA LEU A 202 3.02 -20.10 16.96
C LEU A 202 2.49 -21.46 17.43
N ILE A 203 3.36 -22.46 17.54
CA ILE A 203 3.01 -23.81 18.00
C ILE A 203 2.54 -23.78 19.46
N LYS A 204 3.24 -23.04 20.33
CA LYS A 204 2.83 -22.84 21.72
C LYS A 204 1.46 -22.17 21.83
N ALA A 205 1.11 -21.31 20.87
CA ALA A 205 -0.21 -20.69 20.76
C ALA A 205 -1.26 -21.58 20.03
N GLY A 206 -0.95 -22.84 19.74
CA GLY A 206 -1.87 -23.80 19.12
C GLY A 206 -1.92 -23.77 17.59
N TRP A 207 -1.07 -22.98 16.93
CA TRP A 207 -1.04 -22.88 15.47
C TRP A 207 -0.09 -23.90 14.84
N ASN A 208 -0.53 -24.58 13.78
CA ASN A 208 0.27 -25.53 13.02
C ASN A 208 0.17 -25.24 11.51
N LYS A 209 1.05 -25.85 10.71
CA LYS A 209 1.16 -25.63 9.26
C LYS A 209 -0.17 -25.74 8.50
N SER A 210 -1.11 -26.58 8.94
CA SER A 210 -2.41 -26.74 8.27
C SER A 210 -3.26 -25.46 8.32
N HIS A 211 -3.11 -24.64 9.37
CA HIS A 211 -3.80 -23.36 9.51
C HIS A 211 -3.31 -22.29 8.54
N PHE A 212 -2.11 -22.45 7.98
CA PHE A 212 -1.46 -21.50 7.07
C PHE A 212 -1.49 -21.97 5.60
N LYS A 213 -2.15 -23.09 5.31
CA LYS A 213 -2.39 -23.51 3.92
C LYS A 213 -3.48 -22.64 3.29
N MET A 214 -3.34 -22.36 2.01
CA MET A 214 -4.45 -21.82 1.22
C MET A 214 -5.59 -22.86 1.21
N MET A 215 -6.80 -22.45 1.55
CA MET A 215 -7.98 -23.23 1.22
C MET A 215 -8.29 -23.00 -0.26
N THR A 216 -7.83 -23.91 -1.11
CA THR A 216 -8.35 -24.04 -2.47
C THR A 216 -9.76 -24.61 -2.35
N TYR A 217 -10.77 -23.73 -2.30
CA TYR A 217 -12.07 -24.13 -2.80
C TYR A 217 -11.86 -24.57 -4.24
N ILE A 218 -12.23 -25.82 -4.56
CA ILE A 218 -12.23 -26.33 -5.92
C ILE A 218 -13.16 -25.42 -6.71
N MET A 219 -12.60 -24.44 -7.40
CA MET A 219 -13.33 -23.61 -8.33
C MET A 219 -13.62 -24.45 -9.57
N ASN A 220 -14.88 -24.49 -9.99
CA ASN A 220 -15.31 -25.14 -11.22
C ASN A 220 -14.43 -24.70 -12.39
N HIS A 221 -14.14 -25.64 -13.29
CA HIS A 221 -13.12 -25.62 -14.35
C HIS A 221 -13.14 -24.45 -15.37
N GLN A 222 -13.94 -23.40 -15.20
CA GLN A 222 -13.97 -22.24 -16.08
C GLN A 222 -13.05 -21.09 -15.62
N ASP A 223 -12.68 -21.01 -14.34
CA ASP A 223 -11.80 -19.95 -13.82
C ASP A 223 -10.30 -20.32 -13.85
N SER A 224 -9.96 -21.56 -14.21
CA SER A 224 -8.58 -22.08 -14.23
C SER A 224 -7.63 -21.30 -15.15
N LEU A 225 -8.14 -20.59 -16.15
CA LEU A 225 -7.31 -19.85 -17.12
C LEU A 225 -6.78 -18.51 -16.58
N LEU A 226 -7.30 -18.00 -15.45
CA LEU A 226 -6.85 -16.74 -14.86
C LEU A 226 -5.87 -16.91 -13.68
N VAL A 227 -5.61 -18.15 -13.23
CA VAL A 227 -4.90 -18.42 -11.96
C VAL A 227 -3.40 -18.69 -12.14
N PHE A 228 -2.91 -18.90 -13.37
CA PHE A 228 -1.47 -19.06 -13.63
C PHE A 228 -0.73 -17.73 -13.81
N LEU A 229 -0.84 -16.84 -12.83
CA LEU A 229 0.10 -15.73 -12.68
C LEU A 229 0.91 -16.00 -11.40
N THR A 230 2.11 -16.54 -11.63
CA THR A 230 3.11 -16.75 -10.60
C THR A 230 3.64 -15.39 -10.13
N VAL A 231 4.39 -15.35 -9.03
CA VAL A 231 4.99 -14.10 -8.48
C VAL A 231 5.82 -13.34 -9.52
N ASN A 232 6.30 -14.01 -10.57
CA ASN A 232 6.97 -13.37 -11.71
C ASN A 232 6.04 -12.52 -12.59
N ASP A 233 4.75 -12.84 -12.65
CA ASP A 233 3.83 -12.16 -13.57
C ASP A 233 3.26 -10.85 -13.00
N LEU A 234 3.22 -10.69 -11.67
CA LEU A 234 2.96 -9.38 -11.03
C LEU A 234 4.16 -8.43 -11.22
N PHE A 235 5.37 -8.97 -11.23
CA PHE A 235 6.58 -8.23 -11.59
C PHE A 235 6.53 -7.81 -13.07
N PHE A 236 6.10 -8.69 -13.98
CA PHE A 236 5.85 -8.35 -15.37
C PHE A 236 4.68 -7.38 -15.58
N LEU A 237 3.62 -7.39 -14.75
CA LEU A 237 2.55 -6.39 -14.85
C LEU A 237 3.06 -5.00 -14.43
N THR A 238 3.89 -4.91 -13.39
CA THR A 238 4.55 -3.65 -13.01
C THR A 238 5.57 -3.18 -14.05
N GLN A 239 6.22 -4.10 -14.77
CA GLN A 239 7.18 -3.77 -15.83
C GLN A 239 6.49 -3.46 -17.18
N ALA A 240 5.38 -4.11 -17.50
CA ALA A 240 4.53 -3.83 -18.66
C ALA A 240 3.79 -2.49 -18.51
N ILE A 241 3.47 -2.07 -17.29
CA ILE A 241 3.02 -0.69 -17.00
C ILE A 241 4.17 0.31 -17.20
N SER A 242 5.42 -0.09 -16.99
CA SER A 242 6.59 0.75 -17.26
C SER A 242 6.88 0.91 -18.77
N GLU A 243 6.39 0.02 -19.63
CA GLU A 243 6.57 0.10 -21.09
C GLU A 243 5.38 0.72 -21.84
N ARG A 244 4.20 0.83 -21.22
CA ARG A 244 3.09 1.62 -21.78
C ARG A 244 3.18 3.08 -21.35
N LYS A 245 3.93 3.86 -22.11
CA LYS A 245 3.67 5.29 -22.24
C LYS A 245 2.19 5.45 -22.64
N HIS A 246 1.47 6.22 -21.84
CA HIS A 246 0.04 6.56 -21.96
C HIS A 246 -0.92 5.41 -21.56
N PHE A 247 -1.62 5.58 -20.42
CA PHE A 247 -3.07 5.85 -20.45
C PHE A 247 -3.63 6.16 -19.06
N ILE A 248 -4.59 7.07 -19.09
CA ILE A 248 -5.49 7.55 -18.04
C ILE A 248 -6.34 6.39 -17.51
N ARG A 249 -6.63 6.38 -16.19
CA ARG A 249 -7.55 5.43 -15.54
C ARG A 249 -8.86 5.29 -16.33
N ALA A 250 -9.24 4.05 -16.63
CA ALA A 250 -10.58 3.71 -17.11
C ALA A 250 -11.63 4.19 -16.09
N GLY A 251 -12.60 4.99 -16.56
CA GLY A 251 -13.77 5.39 -15.75
C GLY A 251 -14.13 6.88 -15.74
N ARG A 252 -13.37 7.76 -16.40
CA ARG A 252 -13.82 9.14 -16.67
C ARG A 252 -13.47 9.50 -18.12
N PRO A 253 -14.43 9.98 -18.94
CA PRO A 253 -14.07 10.56 -20.22
C PRO A 253 -13.17 11.79 -19.96
N ALA A 254 -11.97 11.77 -20.52
CA ALA A 254 -11.12 12.95 -20.56
C ALA A 254 -11.85 13.99 -21.41
N VAL A 255 -12.26 15.10 -20.80
CA VAL A 255 -12.77 16.25 -21.54
C VAL A 255 -11.61 16.78 -22.39
N GLY A 256 -11.67 16.49 -23.69
CA GLY A 256 -11.02 17.20 -24.79
C GLY A 256 -9.56 17.60 -24.59
N LEU A 257 -8.62 16.68 -24.84
CA LEU A 257 -7.36 17.05 -25.47
C LEU A 257 -7.64 17.25 -26.96
N MET A 258 -8.07 18.45 -27.34
CA MET A 258 -8.00 18.88 -28.74
C MET A 258 -6.70 19.67 -28.92
N ASP A 259 -5.92 19.25 -29.91
CA ASP A 259 -4.69 19.87 -30.39
C ASP A 259 -4.97 21.24 -31.02
N ASN A 260 -5.32 22.24 -30.19
CA ASN A 260 -5.39 23.62 -30.64
C ASN A 260 -4.31 24.42 -29.91
N LYS A 261 -3.31 24.85 -30.68
CA LYS A 261 -2.38 25.93 -30.29
C LYS A 261 -3.20 27.10 -29.72
N PRO A 262 -2.88 27.62 -28.52
CA PRO A 262 -3.55 28.85 -28.06
C PRO A 262 -3.24 29.99 -29.04
N PRO A 263 -4.22 30.85 -29.39
CA PRO A 263 -3.95 32.01 -30.23
C PRO A 263 -2.99 32.99 -29.52
N PRO A 264 -2.22 33.78 -30.27
CA PRO A 264 -1.31 34.76 -29.68
C PRO A 264 -2.07 35.81 -28.86
N LEU A 265 -1.40 36.35 -27.84
CA LEU A 265 -1.98 37.17 -26.76
C LEU A 265 -2.61 38.51 -27.21
N ASP A 266 -2.60 38.85 -28.50
CA ASP A 266 -3.09 40.13 -29.03
C ASP A 266 -4.55 40.10 -29.49
N SER A 267 -5.31 39.04 -29.23
CA SER A 267 -6.72 38.91 -29.66
C SER A 267 -7.77 39.28 -28.60
N TRP A 268 -7.39 40.02 -27.55
CA TRP A 268 -8.33 40.56 -26.55
C TRP A 268 -8.27 42.10 -26.49
N VAL A 269 -8.52 42.75 -27.63
CA VAL A 269 -8.99 44.15 -27.71
C VAL A 269 -10.21 44.18 -28.60
#